data_AF-A0A1S3GIC8-F1
#
_entry.id   AF-A0A1S3GIC8-F1
#
_cell.length_a   1.000
_cell.length_b   1.000
_cell.length_c   1.000
_cell.angle_alpha   90.00
_cell.angle_beta   90.00
_cell.angle_gamma   90.00
#
_symmetry.space_group_name_H-M   'P 1'
#
loop_
_entity.id
_entity.type
_entity.pdbx_description
1 polymer ?
#
loop_
_entity_poly.entity_id
_entity_poly.type
_entity_poly.pdbx_seq_one_letter_code
_entity_poly.pdbx_strand_id
1 'polypeptide(L)'
;MGSHNPSQPSDRGKWASPPVPGSGPEPLTPSPASDLNPSPPDLPVDLNPSPPTPASDLNPSTPDLPVDLSPSPPTPASDLSPSPPDLPVDLSPSPPPTYHDLNPSTPDLPVDLSPSPPDLPVDLSPSPHPQCHSCASSSRSYYLKESKGSRRWLLFLEGGWYCFSRENCDSRYNSMRRLMSSKDWPRTRTGTGILSSQPEENPHWWNANMVFIPYCSSDVWSGTSSGSEKNEYAFMGALIIREVVRELLGKGLSAAKVLLLAGSSAGGTGVLLNVDRVAEQLEELGYPAIHVRGLADSGWFLDNKQYRRTDCLDTITCAPTEAVRRGIRYWNGMVPDRCRRQFKEGEEWNCFFGYKVYPTLRCPVFVVQWLFDEAQLTVDNVHLTGQPVQEGQWLYIQNLGRELRSTLKDVPASFAPACLSHEIIIRSHWTDIQVKGTSLPRALHCWDRSLHDSHKASKAPLKGCPFHLVDSCPWPHCNPSCPTIRDQFTGQEMNVAQFLMHMGFDVQTVAQQQGLEPSRLLGMLSTGS
;
A
#
# COMPACT_ATOMS: atom_id res chain seq x y z
N MET A 1 41.45 10.75 54.42
CA MET A 1 41.58 10.33 55.83
C MET A 1 40.24 10.70 56.46
N GLY A 2 39.26 9.80 56.60
CA GLY A 2 39.27 8.58 57.41
C GLY A 2 38.78 8.95 58.83
N SER A 3 37.84 8.28 59.51
CA SER A 3 37.00 7.12 59.21
C SER A 3 36.25 6.75 60.51
N HIS A 4 35.04 6.21 60.38
CA HIS A 4 34.26 5.46 61.41
C HIS A 4 33.54 6.17 62.58
N ASN A 5 32.26 5.75 62.67
CA ASN A 5 31.26 5.79 63.76
C ASN A 5 31.72 4.93 64.97
N PRO A 6 31.10 4.98 66.18
CA PRO A 6 29.84 4.21 66.39
C PRO A 6 28.88 4.62 67.55
N SER A 7 27.76 3.86 67.62
CA SER A 7 26.98 3.42 68.81
C SER A 7 25.99 4.35 69.54
N GLN A 8 24.73 3.87 69.62
CA GLN A 8 23.71 4.22 70.65
C GLN A 8 23.96 3.44 71.96
N PRO A 9 23.19 3.71 73.05
CA PRO A 9 22.12 2.75 73.39
C PRO A 9 20.80 3.34 73.97
N SER A 10 19.79 2.45 74.07
CA SER A 10 18.56 2.38 74.91
C SER A 10 18.32 3.44 76.03
N ASP A 11 17.09 3.71 76.51
CA ASP A 11 16.16 2.70 77.06
C ASP A 11 14.76 3.25 77.47
N ARG A 12 13.77 2.34 77.60
CA ARG A 12 12.47 2.37 78.36
C ARG A 12 11.61 3.67 78.46
N GLY A 13 10.27 3.63 78.41
CA GLY A 13 9.33 2.50 78.34
C GLY A 13 8.12 2.61 79.31
N LYS A 14 7.09 1.78 79.03
CA LYS A 14 5.75 1.65 79.69
C LYS A 14 4.73 2.75 79.32
N TRP A 15 3.40 2.55 79.34
CA TRP A 15 2.47 1.38 79.33
C TRP A 15 1.05 1.90 78.92
N ALA A 16 -0.04 1.14 78.72
CA ALA A 16 -0.42 -0.25 79.03
C ALA A 16 -1.33 -0.87 77.94
N SER A 17 -1.57 -2.18 78.03
CA SER A 17 -2.50 -2.98 77.18
C SER A 17 -3.50 -3.78 78.08
N PRO A 18 -4.17 -4.85 77.61
CA PRO A 18 -5.56 -4.91 77.10
C PRO A 18 -6.49 -5.70 78.07
N PRO A 19 -7.55 -6.49 77.69
CA PRO A 19 -7.45 -7.70 76.85
C PRO A 19 -8.65 -8.03 75.92
N VAL A 20 -8.51 -9.18 75.22
CA VAL A 20 -9.25 -9.68 74.03
C VAL A 20 -9.42 -11.20 74.16
N PRO A 21 -10.62 -11.79 73.91
CA PRO A 21 -10.73 -12.80 72.84
C PRO A 21 -12.11 -13.00 72.17
N GLY A 22 -12.10 -13.57 70.95
CA GLY A 22 -13.11 -14.50 70.42
C GLY A 22 -13.99 -13.98 69.26
N SER A 23 -14.25 -14.74 68.18
CA SER A 23 -13.69 -16.01 67.66
C SER A 23 -14.23 -16.26 66.24
N GLY A 24 -13.49 -16.96 65.35
CA GLY A 24 -14.04 -17.50 64.08
C GLY A 24 -15.03 -18.67 64.30
N PRO A 25 -15.63 -19.29 63.26
CA PRO A 25 -14.93 -19.69 62.00
C PRO A 25 -15.74 -19.67 60.67
N GLU A 26 -15.01 -19.83 59.55
CA GLU A 26 -15.30 -20.53 58.26
C GLU A 26 -16.60 -20.34 57.41
N PRO A 27 -16.59 -20.74 56.10
CA PRO A 27 -17.50 -20.19 55.08
C PRO A 27 -18.70 -21.07 54.71
N LEU A 28 -19.69 -20.48 54.01
CA LEU A 28 -20.89 -21.18 53.52
C LEU A 28 -21.32 -20.77 52.10
N THR A 29 -21.60 -21.79 51.28
CA THR A 29 -22.44 -21.81 50.07
C THR A 29 -23.12 -23.20 50.02
N PRO A 30 -24.19 -23.48 49.24
CA PRO A 30 -25.15 -22.61 48.52
C PRO A 30 -26.64 -22.99 48.84
N SER A 31 -27.58 -22.63 47.94
CA SER A 31 -28.99 -23.14 47.74
C SER A 31 -30.14 -22.26 48.26
N PRO A 32 -31.40 -22.39 47.75
CA PRO A 32 -31.92 -23.22 46.66
C PRO A 32 -32.63 -22.44 45.52
N ALA A 33 -33.27 -23.17 44.59
CA ALA A 33 -33.87 -22.68 43.35
C ALA A 33 -35.32 -22.14 43.47
N SER A 34 -35.78 -21.49 42.40
CA SER A 34 -37.20 -21.32 42.07
C SER A 34 -37.42 -21.48 40.56
N ASP A 35 -38.14 -22.54 40.17
CA ASP A 35 -38.44 -22.86 38.77
C ASP A 35 -39.42 -21.85 38.13
N LEU A 36 -39.09 -21.38 36.92
CA LEU A 36 -40.08 -20.96 35.92
C LEU A 36 -39.59 -21.36 34.52
N ASN A 37 -40.41 -22.16 33.84
CA ASN A 37 -40.28 -22.63 32.46
C ASN A 37 -41.74 -22.74 31.93
N PRO A 38 -42.05 -22.66 30.61
CA PRO A 38 -41.20 -22.41 29.45
C PRO A 38 -41.72 -21.29 28.50
N SER A 39 -41.00 -21.02 27.42
CA SER A 39 -41.61 -20.67 26.12
C SER A 39 -40.67 -21.10 24.96
N PRO A 40 -41.20 -21.69 23.87
CA PRO A 40 -40.39 -22.25 22.77
C PRO A 40 -39.89 -21.17 21.78
N PRO A 41 -38.91 -21.48 20.92
CA PRO A 41 -38.34 -20.52 19.96
C PRO A 41 -39.32 -20.13 18.83
N ASP A 42 -39.25 -18.88 18.39
CA ASP A 42 -40.00 -18.38 17.24
C ASP A 42 -39.60 -19.10 15.95
N LEU A 43 -40.61 -19.61 15.24
CA LEU A 43 -40.49 -20.14 13.89
C LEU A 43 -40.43 -18.98 12.87
N PRO A 44 -39.82 -19.18 11.69
CA PRO A 44 -39.59 -18.11 10.73
C PRO A 44 -40.89 -17.54 10.14
N VAL A 45 -40.91 -16.22 9.95
CA VAL A 45 -42.00 -15.53 9.26
C VAL A 45 -41.86 -15.73 7.75
N ASP A 46 -42.77 -16.50 7.15
CA ASP A 46 -42.97 -16.53 5.71
C ASP A 46 -43.46 -15.15 5.20
N LEU A 47 -42.64 -14.48 4.39
CA LEU A 47 -43.05 -13.34 3.57
C LEU A 47 -42.74 -13.63 2.10
N ASN A 48 -43.54 -14.51 1.50
CA ASN A 48 -43.56 -14.66 0.04
C ASN A 48 -44.38 -13.50 -0.60
N PRO A 49 -44.04 -13.02 -1.81
CA PRO A 49 -44.33 -11.66 -2.23
C PRO A 49 -45.76 -11.46 -2.76
N SER A 50 -46.29 -10.25 -2.56
CA SER A 50 -47.45 -9.75 -3.30
C SER A 50 -47.04 -9.34 -4.73
N PRO A 51 -47.89 -9.58 -5.76
CA PRO A 51 -47.55 -9.30 -7.15
C PRO A 51 -47.57 -7.79 -7.49
N PRO A 52 -46.80 -7.34 -8.49
CA PRO A 52 -46.83 -5.96 -8.95
C PRO A 52 -48.16 -5.63 -9.65
N THR A 53 -48.70 -4.44 -9.37
CA THR A 53 -49.91 -3.90 -10.02
C THR A 53 -49.62 -3.34 -11.43
N PRO A 54 -50.64 -3.22 -12.30
CA PRO A 54 -50.42 -2.97 -13.73
C PRO A 54 -50.07 -1.51 -14.06
N ALA A 55 -49.27 -1.33 -15.10
CA ALA A 55 -49.06 -0.03 -15.73
C ALA A 55 -50.32 0.44 -16.47
N SER A 56 -50.53 1.77 -16.53
CA SER A 56 -51.71 2.39 -17.15
C SER A 56 -51.53 2.61 -18.65
N ASP A 57 -52.60 2.36 -19.43
CA ASP A 57 -52.61 2.48 -20.88
C ASP A 57 -52.42 3.91 -21.42
N LEU A 58 -51.75 4.02 -22.56
CA LEU A 58 -52.05 5.04 -23.57
C LEU A 58 -52.21 4.38 -24.95
N ASN A 59 -53.20 4.88 -25.69
CA ASN A 59 -53.92 4.18 -26.76
C ASN A 59 -53.12 4.01 -28.07
N PRO A 60 -53.43 3.02 -28.94
CA PRO A 60 -52.66 2.72 -30.14
C PRO A 60 -53.12 3.52 -31.37
N SER A 61 -52.32 3.45 -32.44
CA SER A 61 -52.73 3.83 -33.80
C SER A 61 -52.30 2.73 -34.79
N THR A 62 -53.11 2.54 -35.82
CA THR A 62 -53.17 1.35 -36.69
C THR A 62 -52.02 1.23 -37.73
N PRO A 63 -51.81 0.05 -38.34
CA PRO A 63 -50.53 -0.31 -38.96
C PRO A 63 -50.43 -0.02 -40.46
N ASP A 64 -49.20 0.21 -40.92
CA ASP A 64 -48.82 0.15 -42.34
C ASP A 64 -48.21 -1.21 -42.72
N LEU A 65 -48.28 -1.52 -44.01
CA LEU A 65 -48.12 -2.84 -44.61
C LEU A 65 -46.67 -3.37 -44.66
N PRO A 66 -46.47 -4.71 -44.75
CA PRO A 66 -45.14 -5.32 -44.75
C PRO A 66 -44.38 -5.07 -46.06
N VAL A 67 -43.10 -4.69 -45.94
CA VAL A 67 -42.16 -4.64 -47.08
C VAL A 67 -41.41 -5.96 -47.19
N ASP A 68 -41.46 -6.53 -48.38
CA ASP A 68 -40.78 -7.75 -48.83
C ASP A 68 -39.24 -7.63 -48.70
N LEU A 69 -38.61 -8.61 -48.04
CA LEU A 69 -37.15 -8.77 -47.98
C LEU A 69 -36.73 -10.09 -48.67
N SER A 70 -36.94 -10.13 -49.98
CA SER A 70 -36.34 -11.14 -50.86
C SER A 70 -34.83 -10.89 -51.02
N PRO A 71 -33.95 -11.88 -50.81
CA PRO A 71 -32.50 -11.70 -50.81
C PRO A 71 -31.93 -11.54 -52.22
N SER A 72 -31.00 -10.58 -52.39
CA SER A 72 -30.25 -10.40 -53.64
C SER A 72 -29.09 -11.41 -53.77
N PRO A 73 -28.79 -11.92 -54.98
CA PRO A 73 -27.77 -12.96 -55.19
C PRO A 73 -26.32 -12.43 -55.10
N PRO A 74 -25.34 -13.32 -54.82
CA PRO A 74 -23.94 -12.93 -54.68
C PRO A 74 -23.28 -12.56 -56.01
N THR A 75 -22.44 -11.53 -55.99
CA THR A 75 -21.58 -11.15 -57.13
C THR A 75 -20.39 -12.11 -57.31
N PRO A 76 -19.91 -12.36 -58.55
CA PRO A 76 -18.89 -13.38 -58.81
C PRO A 76 -17.50 -12.98 -58.30
N ALA A 77 -16.69 -13.99 -57.97
CA ALA A 77 -15.28 -13.83 -57.66
C ALA A 77 -14.48 -13.39 -58.90
N SER A 78 -13.53 -12.47 -58.71
CA SER A 78 -12.53 -12.11 -59.71
C SER A 78 -11.21 -12.84 -59.43
N ASP A 79 -10.75 -13.63 -60.41
CA ASP A 79 -9.46 -14.32 -60.37
C ASP A 79 -8.28 -13.39 -60.09
N LEU A 80 -7.38 -13.81 -59.20
CA LEU A 80 -5.97 -13.46 -59.24
C LEU A 80 -5.14 -14.73 -59.03
N SER A 81 -4.43 -15.13 -60.08
CA SER A 81 -3.55 -16.31 -60.07
C SER A 81 -2.30 -16.09 -59.19
N PRO A 82 -1.72 -17.15 -58.62
CA PRO A 82 -0.63 -17.03 -57.64
C PRO A 82 0.71 -16.66 -58.30
N SER A 83 1.51 -15.86 -57.58
CA SER A 83 2.92 -15.60 -57.94
C SER A 83 3.86 -16.63 -57.27
N PRO A 84 5.06 -16.90 -57.83
CA PRO A 84 5.94 -17.97 -57.35
C PRO A 84 6.64 -17.65 -56.01
N PRO A 85 7.25 -18.65 -55.34
CA PRO A 85 7.90 -18.47 -54.04
C PRO A 85 9.32 -17.89 -54.17
N ASP A 86 9.63 -16.90 -53.34
CA ASP A 86 11.01 -16.44 -53.13
C ASP A 86 11.80 -17.42 -52.25
N LEU A 87 13.05 -17.69 -52.65
CA LEU A 87 14.00 -18.57 -51.98
C LEU A 87 15.06 -17.75 -51.18
N PRO A 88 15.90 -18.37 -50.33
CA PRO A 88 16.17 -17.83 -48.99
C PRO A 88 17.23 -16.74 -48.94
N VAL A 89 17.13 -15.89 -47.92
CA VAL A 89 18.16 -14.93 -47.53
C VAL A 89 19.34 -15.67 -46.89
N ASP A 90 20.51 -15.52 -47.50
CA ASP A 90 21.78 -16.08 -47.04
C ASP A 90 22.36 -15.28 -45.85
N LEU A 91 23.15 -15.96 -45.01
CA LEU A 91 23.77 -15.41 -43.81
C LEU A 91 25.31 -15.44 -43.95
N SER A 92 25.97 -14.47 -43.31
CA SER A 92 27.43 -14.41 -43.03
C SER A 92 28.27 -13.57 -44.04
N PRO A 93 29.55 -13.22 -43.76
CA PRO A 93 29.87 -11.81 -43.47
C PRO A 93 30.97 -11.21 -44.34
N SER A 94 31.11 -9.87 -44.35
CA SER A 94 32.17 -9.15 -45.07
C SER A 94 33.30 -8.64 -44.16
N PRO A 95 34.56 -8.56 -44.66
CA PRO A 95 35.78 -8.43 -43.83
C PRO A 95 36.25 -6.98 -43.57
N PRO A 96 37.21 -6.76 -42.64
CA PRO A 96 37.65 -5.42 -42.23
C PRO A 96 38.77 -4.84 -43.14
N PRO A 97 38.90 -3.50 -43.24
CA PRO A 97 40.04 -2.85 -43.88
C PRO A 97 41.23 -2.65 -42.92
N THR A 98 42.45 -2.81 -43.44
CA THR A 98 43.72 -2.60 -42.73
C THR A 98 44.38 -1.25 -43.07
N TYR A 99 45.30 -0.83 -42.21
CA TYR A 99 45.95 0.49 -42.18
C TYR A 99 47.01 0.74 -43.29
N HIS A 100 47.31 2.03 -43.53
CA HIS A 100 48.69 2.47 -43.74
C HIS A 100 48.94 3.91 -43.24
N ASP A 101 50.18 4.15 -42.81
CA ASP A 101 50.61 5.25 -41.93
C ASP A 101 51.00 6.55 -42.64
N LEU A 102 50.79 7.69 -41.96
CA LEU A 102 51.74 8.82 -41.96
C LEU A 102 51.79 9.49 -40.57
N ASN A 103 52.95 9.39 -39.92
CA ASN A 103 53.45 10.15 -38.76
C ASN A 103 54.84 10.70 -39.20
N PRO A 104 55.50 11.71 -38.58
CA PRO A 104 55.22 12.25 -37.24
C PRO A 104 55.26 13.79 -37.07
N SER A 105 54.60 14.27 -36.01
CA SER A 105 55.07 15.35 -35.12
C SER A 105 54.21 15.43 -33.86
N THR A 106 54.78 15.01 -32.73
CA THR A 106 54.24 15.15 -31.36
C THR A 106 55.19 16.07 -30.55
N PRO A 107 54.86 16.53 -29.32
CA PRO A 107 53.71 16.16 -28.48
C PRO A 107 52.89 17.33 -27.92
N ASP A 108 51.61 17.06 -27.63
CA ASP A 108 50.93 17.59 -26.45
C ASP A 108 50.10 16.47 -25.79
N LEU A 109 49.87 16.59 -24.49
CA LEU A 109 49.54 15.46 -23.60
C LEU A 109 48.12 14.90 -23.81
N PRO A 110 47.93 13.56 -23.81
CA PRO A 110 46.62 12.95 -24.05
C PRO A 110 45.70 13.06 -22.83
N VAL A 111 44.45 13.48 -23.09
CA VAL A 111 43.32 13.32 -22.18
C VAL A 111 42.89 11.84 -22.19
N ASP A 112 42.79 11.23 -21.01
CA ASP A 112 42.27 9.87 -20.88
C ASP A 112 40.77 9.83 -21.19
N LEU A 113 40.43 9.34 -22.38
CA LEU A 113 39.07 8.95 -22.77
C LEU A 113 38.84 7.48 -22.44
N SER A 114 38.90 7.15 -21.16
CA SER A 114 38.39 5.87 -20.67
C SER A 114 36.85 5.88 -20.77
N PRO A 115 36.21 4.83 -21.35
CA PRO A 115 34.76 4.76 -21.41
C PRO A 115 34.21 4.65 -19.99
N SER A 116 33.32 5.57 -19.63
CA SER A 116 32.63 5.56 -18.33
C SER A 116 31.92 4.21 -18.14
N PRO A 117 32.13 3.51 -17.01
CA PRO A 117 31.42 2.27 -16.72
C PRO A 117 29.90 2.55 -16.63
N PRO A 118 29.05 1.55 -16.90
CA PRO A 118 27.61 1.71 -16.68
C PRO A 118 27.35 2.09 -15.23
N ASP A 119 26.52 3.13 -15.02
CA ASP A 119 26.22 3.68 -13.68
C ASP A 119 25.62 2.60 -12.77
N LEU A 120 26.46 2.05 -11.89
CA LEU A 120 26.05 1.03 -10.94
C LEU A 120 24.97 1.60 -10.00
N PRO A 121 23.89 0.85 -9.71
CA PRO A 121 22.85 1.30 -8.80
C PRO A 121 23.44 1.67 -7.43
N VAL A 122 23.21 2.92 -6.99
CA VAL A 122 23.91 3.46 -5.82
C VAL A 122 23.22 3.02 -4.54
N ASP A 123 24.00 2.34 -3.71
CA ASP A 123 23.56 1.67 -2.50
C ASP A 123 23.37 2.60 -1.29
N LEU A 124 22.21 2.50 -0.64
CA LEU A 124 21.89 3.12 0.65
C LEU A 124 22.73 2.46 1.77
N SER A 125 23.30 3.25 2.68
CA SER A 125 24.23 2.78 3.74
C SER A 125 23.62 2.84 5.16
N PRO A 126 24.10 2.05 6.14
CA PRO A 126 23.49 1.94 7.47
C PRO A 126 24.15 2.86 8.52
N SER A 127 23.39 3.33 9.52
CA SER A 127 23.87 4.20 10.63
C SER A 127 23.92 3.49 11.99
N PRO A 128 24.99 3.66 12.83
CA PRO A 128 25.17 2.85 14.05
C PRO A 128 24.77 3.47 15.41
N HIS A 129 24.09 2.65 16.25
CA HIS A 129 23.89 2.74 17.73
C HIS A 129 23.01 3.87 18.31
N PRO A 130 22.41 3.74 19.53
CA PRO A 130 22.25 2.56 20.42
C PRO A 130 20.79 2.25 20.93
N GLN A 131 20.54 0.97 21.25
CA GLN A 131 19.51 0.40 22.17
C GLN A 131 18.01 0.77 22.03
N CYS A 132 17.22 -0.22 21.57
CA CYS A 132 15.84 -0.51 21.98
C CYS A 132 15.49 -1.98 21.62
N HIS A 133 14.64 -2.70 22.36
CA HIS A 133 14.60 -4.17 22.22
C HIS A 133 13.83 -4.66 20.95
N SER A 134 14.04 -5.93 20.57
CA SER A 134 13.58 -6.61 19.34
C SER A 134 14.13 -6.11 17.99
N CYS A 135 14.10 -4.80 17.68
CA CYS A 135 14.74 -4.28 16.45
C CYS A 135 16.07 -3.57 16.67
N ALA A 136 16.23 -2.87 17.81
CA ALA A 136 17.32 -1.92 18.05
C ALA A 136 18.33 -2.39 19.12
N SER A 137 18.39 -3.71 19.37
CA SER A 137 19.63 -4.33 19.88
C SER A 137 20.71 -4.37 18.79
N SER A 138 20.32 -4.16 17.52
CA SER A 138 21.23 -3.94 16.41
C SER A 138 21.38 -2.45 16.11
N SER A 139 22.58 -2.09 15.69
CA SER A 139 22.99 -0.74 15.31
C SER A 139 22.56 -0.37 13.88
N ARG A 140 21.32 -0.69 13.48
CA ARG A 140 20.75 -0.42 12.13
C ARG A 140 19.22 -0.27 12.19
N SER A 141 18.71 0.96 12.11
CA SER A 141 17.26 1.28 12.10
C SER A 141 16.75 1.76 10.73
N TYR A 142 17.64 2.26 9.86
CA TYR A 142 17.34 2.74 8.50
C TYR A 142 18.59 2.64 7.61
N TYR A 143 18.37 2.78 6.30
CA TYR A 143 19.41 3.02 5.31
C TYR A 143 19.28 4.45 4.77
N LEU A 144 20.41 5.10 4.49
CA LEU A 144 20.50 6.49 4.04
C LEU A 144 21.40 6.61 2.80
N LYS A 145 20.97 7.45 1.85
CA LYS A 145 21.83 8.09 0.85
C LYS A 145 21.63 9.60 0.93
N GLU A 146 22.71 10.30 1.26
CA GLU A 146 22.75 11.76 1.29
C GLU A 146 22.87 12.34 -0.13
N SER A 147 22.18 13.45 -0.40
CA SER A 147 22.43 14.33 -1.55
C SER A 147 22.84 15.71 -1.03
N LYS A 148 24.15 15.95 -1.01
CA LYS A 148 24.75 17.20 -0.52
C LYS A 148 24.41 18.37 -1.45
N GLY A 149 23.44 19.17 -1.04
CA GLY A 149 22.87 20.28 -1.81
C GLY A 149 21.35 20.19 -1.95
N SER A 150 20.77 19.00 -1.80
CA SER A 150 19.32 18.82 -1.80
C SER A 150 18.72 19.12 -0.42
N ARG A 151 17.65 19.92 -0.42
CA ARG A 151 16.82 20.19 0.78
C ARG A 151 15.51 19.41 0.78
N ARG A 152 15.40 18.38 -0.06
CA ARG A 152 14.30 17.42 -0.10
C ARG A 152 14.73 16.14 0.57
N TRP A 153 13.87 15.60 1.42
CA TRP A 153 14.06 14.34 2.12
C TRP A 153 12.87 13.44 1.84
N LEU A 154 13.15 12.18 1.49
CA LEU A 154 12.14 11.15 1.31
C LEU A 154 12.43 10.02 2.30
N LEU A 155 11.52 9.82 3.25
CA LEU A 155 11.57 8.74 4.24
C LEU A 155 10.52 7.71 3.83
N PHE A 156 10.96 6.55 3.36
CA PHE A 156 10.10 5.45 2.93
C PHE A 156 9.91 4.42 4.04
N LEU A 157 8.65 4.11 4.35
CA LEU A 157 8.22 3.05 5.25
C LEU A 157 7.93 1.78 4.46
N GLU A 158 8.68 0.70 4.74
CA GLU A 158 8.42 -0.61 4.15
C GLU A 158 7.06 -1.19 4.63
N GLY A 159 6.45 -2.02 3.78
CA GLY A 159 5.22 -2.75 4.05
C GLY A 159 5.43 -4.22 4.42
N GLY A 160 4.43 -5.06 4.15
CA GLY A 160 4.50 -6.51 4.34
C GLY A 160 3.71 -7.04 5.54
N TRP A 161 2.39 -6.81 5.56
CA TRP A 161 1.45 -7.37 6.53
C TRP A 161 1.74 -7.01 8.00
N TYR A 162 1.31 -7.83 8.96
CA TYR A 162 1.40 -7.60 10.40
C TYR A 162 1.19 -8.94 11.15
N CYS A 163 1.20 -8.93 12.48
CA CYS A 163 0.77 -10.09 13.29
C CYS A 163 0.10 -9.60 14.58
N PHE A 164 -1.05 -10.15 14.96
CA PHE A 164 -1.95 -9.61 16.01
C PHE A 164 -2.21 -10.59 17.17
N SER A 165 -1.53 -11.73 17.21
CA SER A 165 -1.54 -12.66 18.34
C SER A 165 -0.16 -13.31 18.53
N ARG A 166 0.00 -14.09 19.60
CA ARG A 166 1.24 -14.81 19.86
C ARG A 166 1.56 -15.79 18.72
N GLU A 167 0.57 -16.57 18.34
CA GLU A 167 0.66 -17.70 17.42
C GLU A 167 1.01 -17.24 16.00
N ASN A 168 0.35 -16.18 15.52
CA ASN A 168 0.62 -15.66 14.18
C ASN A 168 1.92 -14.82 14.14
N CYS A 169 2.34 -14.19 15.25
CA CYS A 169 3.68 -13.61 15.34
C CYS A 169 4.79 -14.68 15.40
N ASP A 170 4.60 -15.78 16.12
CA ASP A 170 5.57 -16.89 16.15
C ASP A 170 5.69 -17.56 14.76
N SER A 171 4.55 -17.77 14.06
CA SER A 171 4.53 -18.25 12.66
C SER A 171 5.26 -17.29 11.70
N ARG A 172 4.99 -15.98 11.83
CA ARG A 172 5.66 -14.93 11.04
C ARG A 172 7.16 -14.81 11.35
N TYR A 173 7.58 -15.03 12.59
CA TYR A 173 8.99 -15.00 12.97
C TYR A 173 9.77 -16.14 12.32
N ASN A 174 9.15 -17.32 12.22
CA ASN A 174 9.73 -18.50 11.59
C ASN A 174 9.77 -18.40 10.04
N SER A 175 8.73 -17.84 9.41
CA SER A 175 8.58 -17.77 7.95
C SER A 175 9.11 -16.49 7.30
N MET A 176 9.06 -15.35 8.01
CA MET A 176 9.31 -14.01 7.48
C MET A 176 10.23 -13.18 8.41
N ARG A 177 11.23 -13.83 9.02
CA ARG A 177 12.11 -13.26 10.06
C ARG A 177 12.66 -11.85 9.77
N ARG A 178 12.96 -11.53 8.50
CA ARG A 178 13.43 -10.20 8.06
C ARG A 178 12.50 -9.05 8.48
N LEU A 179 11.20 -9.32 8.58
CA LEU A 179 10.16 -8.36 8.96
C LEU A 179 9.87 -8.31 10.47
N MET A 180 10.69 -9.01 11.27
CA MET A 180 10.61 -9.08 12.74
C MET A 180 11.99 -8.97 13.43
N SER A 181 13.06 -8.82 12.67
CA SER A 181 14.45 -8.85 13.15
C SER A 181 15.40 -8.22 12.14
N SER A 182 16.30 -7.37 12.64
CA SER A 182 17.35 -6.69 11.86
C SER A 182 18.66 -7.47 11.74
N LYS A 183 18.74 -8.69 12.31
CA LYS A 183 19.96 -9.52 12.32
C LYS A 183 20.50 -9.85 10.93
N ASP A 184 19.61 -10.15 10.01
CA ASP A 184 19.92 -10.68 8.67
C ASP A 184 19.82 -9.59 7.59
N TRP A 185 19.80 -8.31 7.99
CA TRP A 185 19.72 -7.19 7.06
C TRP A 185 21.06 -6.97 6.33
N PRO A 186 21.04 -6.79 4.99
CA PRO A 186 22.26 -6.53 4.23
C PRO A 186 22.91 -5.22 4.68
N ARG A 187 24.21 -5.06 4.41
CA ARG A 187 24.89 -3.80 4.73
C ARG A 187 24.36 -2.64 3.90
N THR A 188 23.97 -2.92 2.66
CA THR A 188 23.47 -1.93 1.72
C THR A 188 22.14 -2.36 1.11
N ARG A 189 21.40 -1.40 0.58
CA ARG A 189 20.22 -1.64 -0.26
C ARG A 189 20.22 -0.67 -1.43
N THR A 190 20.04 -1.19 -2.64
CA THR A 190 19.80 -0.36 -3.82
C THR A 190 18.45 0.35 -3.69
N GLY A 191 18.41 1.65 -3.99
CA GLY A 191 17.15 2.41 -4.09
C GLY A 191 16.52 2.22 -5.47
N THR A 192 15.23 1.89 -5.51
CA THR A 192 14.44 1.65 -6.73
C THR A 192 13.16 2.50 -6.76
N GLY A 193 12.59 2.70 -7.94
CA GLY A 193 11.43 3.57 -8.16
C GLY A 193 11.68 4.99 -7.63
N ILE A 194 10.81 5.49 -6.75
CA ILE A 194 10.92 6.81 -6.12
C ILE A 194 12.14 6.97 -5.20
N LEU A 195 12.79 5.87 -4.79
CA LEU A 195 14.07 5.88 -4.05
C LEU A 195 15.30 5.81 -4.97
N SER A 196 15.12 5.52 -6.26
CA SER A 196 16.22 5.52 -7.22
C SER A 196 16.80 6.92 -7.38
N SER A 197 18.09 6.97 -7.68
CA SER A 197 18.79 8.22 -8.02
C SER A 197 19.16 8.32 -9.49
N GLN A 198 18.71 7.38 -10.33
CA GLN A 198 18.79 7.49 -11.78
C GLN A 198 17.62 8.41 -12.24
N PRO A 199 17.88 9.52 -12.94
CA PRO A 199 16.81 10.40 -13.45
C PRO A 199 15.80 9.69 -14.36
N GLU A 200 16.22 8.61 -15.03
CA GLU A 200 15.43 7.81 -15.95
C GLU A 200 14.34 7.04 -15.19
N GLU A 201 14.70 6.44 -14.05
CA GLU A 201 13.78 5.72 -13.16
C GLU A 201 13.02 6.69 -12.23
N ASN A 202 13.61 7.82 -11.84
CA ASN A 202 13.00 8.78 -10.90
C ASN A 202 13.05 10.25 -11.42
N PRO A 203 12.21 10.62 -12.41
CA PRO A 203 12.34 11.88 -13.15
C PRO A 203 12.33 13.17 -12.32
N HIS A 204 11.77 13.14 -11.12
CA HIS A 204 11.56 14.35 -10.32
C HIS A 204 12.27 14.33 -8.97
N TRP A 205 12.41 13.16 -8.31
CA TRP A 205 12.95 13.06 -6.95
C TRP A 205 14.33 12.40 -6.87
N TRP A 206 14.95 11.99 -7.99
CA TRP A 206 16.25 11.29 -8.02
C TRP A 206 17.35 11.94 -7.16
N ASN A 207 17.38 13.28 -7.13
CA ASN A 207 18.33 14.07 -6.35
C ASN A 207 17.78 14.52 -4.97
N ALA A 208 16.99 13.68 -4.29
CA ALA A 208 16.60 13.88 -2.89
C ALA A 208 17.57 13.16 -1.94
N ASN A 209 17.52 13.48 -0.65
CA ASN A 209 18.09 12.62 0.38
C ASN A 209 17.14 11.43 0.57
N MET A 210 17.63 10.22 0.35
CA MET A 210 16.81 9.01 0.33
C MET A 210 17.00 8.22 1.61
N VAL A 211 15.90 7.88 2.28
CA VAL A 211 15.89 7.06 3.49
C VAL A 211 14.92 5.91 3.32
N PHE A 212 15.40 4.68 3.53
CA PHE A 212 14.56 3.48 3.60
C PHE A 212 14.53 2.99 5.05
N ILE A 213 13.35 2.94 5.65
CA ILE A 213 13.12 2.45 7.01
C ILE A 213 12.48 1.05 6.90
N PRO A 214 13.24 -0.04 7.14
CA PRO A 214 12.71 -1.39 6.97
C PRO A 214 11.68 -1.71 8.05
N TYR A 215 10.69 -2.51 7.69
CA TYR A 215 9.57 -2.83 8.55
C TYR A 215 9.89 -4.04 9.40
N CYS A 216 10.19 -3.81 10.68
CA CYS A 216 10.61 -4.84 11.63
C CYS A 216 9.64 -5.04 12.81
N SER A 217 8.64 -4.16 12.93
CA SER A 217 7.76 -4.08 14.09
C SER A 217 6.46 -4.87 13.95
N SER A 218 6.02 -5.20 12.73
CA SER A 218 4.81 -6.00 12.46
C SER A 218 3.49 -5.44 13.03
N ASP A 219 3.44 -4.12 13.27
CA ASP A 219 2.38 -3.36 13.94
C ASP A 219 1.75 -2.24 13.09
N VAL A 220 1.94 -2.29 11.76
CA VAL A 220 1.49 -1.25 10.80
C VAL A 220 2.00 0.16 11.19
N TRP A 221 3.22 0.22 11.73
CA TRP A 221 3.85 1.45 12.21
C TRP A 221 3.09 2.18 13.32
N SER A 222 2.24 1.48 14.07
CA SER A 222 1.40 2.07 15.12
C SER A 222 1.92 1.85 16.55
N GLY A 223 2.70 0.79 16.79
CA GLY A 223 2.99 0.30 18.13
C GLY A 223 3.91 1.20 18.96
N THR A 224 3.74 1.10 20.28
CA THR A 224 4.57 1.79 21.28
C THR A 224 5.05 0.88 22.43
N SER A 225 4.79 -0.42 22.37
CA SER A 225 5.23 -1.38 23.38
C SER A 225 6.68 -1.80 23.18
N SER A 226 7.52 -1.61 24.19
CA SER A 226 8.93 -2.04 24.20
C SER A 226 9.13 -3.56 24.33
N GLY A 227 8.04 -4.33 24.44
CA GLY A 227 8.05 -5.72 24.92
C GLY A 227 8.23 -5.79 26.45
N SER A 228 7.75 -6.87 27.06
CA SER A 228 7.92 -7.15 28.49
C SER A 228 8.97 -8.24 28.72
N GLU A 229 9.45 -8.39 29.96
CA GLU A 229 10.37 -9.47 30.35
C GLU A 229 9.79 -10.89 30.14
N LYS A 230 8.48 -11.02 29.89
CA LYS A 230 7.78 -12.31 29.70
C LYS A 230 7.81 -12.83 28.25
N ASN A 231 8.97 -12.76 27.59
CA ASN A 231 9.18 -13.26 26.22
C ASN A 231 8.22 -12.66 25.16
N GLU A 232 7.72 -11.44 25.34
CA GLU A 232 6.80 -10.79 24.40
C GLU A 232 7.55 -10.02 23.31
N TYR A 233 6.96 -9.97 22.10
CA TYR A 233 7.48 -9.16 21.00
C TYR A 233 7.37 -7.66 21.32
N ALA A 234 8.33 -6.86 20.84
CA ALA A 234 8.25 -5.41 20.91
C ALA A 234 7.59 -4.84 19.64
N PHE A 235 6.56 -4.03 19.83
CA PHE A 235 5.78 -3.37 18.79
C PHE A 235 6.06 -1.87 18.89
N MET A 236 7.06 -1.40 18.15
CA MET A 236 7.66 -0.07 18.33
C MET A 236 7.62 0.80 17.07
N GLY A 237 6.78 0.48 16.08
CA GLY A 237 6.80 1.12 14.76
C GLY A 237 6.69 2.65 14.80
N ALA A 238 5.78 3.19 15.61
CA ALA A 238 5.63 4.64 15.79
C ALA A 238 6.86 5.28 16.46
N LEU A 239 7.50 4.55 17.39
CA LEU A 239 8.72 4.99 18.08
C LEU A 239 9.96 4.93 17.18
N ILE A 240 10.04 3.93 16.29
CA ILE A 240 11.09 3.82 15.28
C ILE A 240 11.06 5.03 14.36
N ILE A 241 9.89 5.41 13.81
CA ILE A 241 9.77 6.60 12.96
C ILE A 241 10.24 7.86 13.70
N ARG A 242 9.77 8.04 14.95
CA ARG A 242 10.16 9.18 15.80
C ARG A 242 11.67 9.26 15.98
N GLU A 243 12.32 8.12 16.23
CA GLU A 243 13.75 8.05 16.50
C GLU A 243 14.60 8.25 15.23
N VAL A 244 14.17 7.69 14.10
CA VAL A 244 14.83 7.94 12.79
C VAL A 244 14.77 9.42 12.43
N VAL A 245 13.61 10.07 12.56
CA VAL A 245 13.49 11.53 12.34
C VAL A 245 14.44 12.31 13.26
N ARG A 246 14.51 11.92 14.54
CA ARG A 246 15.41 12.55 15.54
C ARG A 246 16.89 12.41 15.17
N GLU A 247 17.34 11.23 14.73
CA GLU A 247 18.71 11.02 14.27
C GLU A 247 19.05 11.81 13.01
N LEU A 248 18.14 11.82 12.03
CA LEU A 248 18.37 12.46 10.73
C LEU A 248 18.52 13.98 10.85
N LEU A 249 17.98 14.63 11.88
CA LEU A 249 18.24 16.05 12.18
C LEU A 249 19.74 16.33 12.33
N GLY A 250 20.50 15.42 12.95
CA GLY A 250 21.95 15.48 13.07
C GLY A 250 22.71 15.11 11.79
N LYS A 251 22.03 14.57 10.77
CA LYS A 251 22.57 14.21 9.45
C LYS A 251 22.09 15.14 8.33
N GLY A 252 21.54 16.31 8.68
CA GLY A 252 21.18 17.38 7.73
C GLY A 252 19.69 17.55 7.44
N LEU A 253 18.80 16.73 8.02
CA LEU A 253 17.34 16.95 7.92
C LEU A 253 16.93 18.30 8.52
N SER A 254 17.69 18.79 9.50
CA SER A 254 17.56 20.13 10.09
C SER A 254 17.60 21.29 9.09
N ALA A 255 18.20 21.10 7.90
CA ALA A 255 18.26 22.09 6.82
C ALA A 255 17.25 21.83 5.67
N ALA A 256 16.33 20.88 5.86
CA ALA A 256 15.32 20.54 4.85
C ALA A 256 14.33 21.68 4.61
N LYS A 257 13.74 21.68 3.41
CA LYS A 257 12.54 22.46 3.07
C LYS A 257 11.28 21.58 3.06
N VAL A 258 11.42 20.34 2.59
CA VAL A 258 10.34 19.36 2.48
C VAL A 258 10.81 18.01 2.99
N LEU A 259 10.01 17.38 3.84
CA LEU A 259 10.11 15.99 4.24
C LEU A 259 8.87 15.27 3.70
N LEU A 260 9.06 14.36 2.75
CA LEU A 260 8.01 13.46 2.27
C LEU A 260 8.12 12.13 3.02
N LEU A 261 7.14 11.84 3.88
CA LEU A 261 6.95 10.53 4.48
C LEU A 261 6.16 9.68 3.49
N ALA A 262 6.83 8.72 2.85
CA ALA A 262 6.27 7.80 1.88
C ALA A 262 6.17 6.39 2.46
N GLY A 263 5.37 5.51 1.88
CA GLY A 263 5.34 4.10 2.25
C GLY A 263 4.37 3.30 1.41
N SER A 264 4.64 2.01 1.26
CA SER A 264 3.82 1.06 0.49
C SER A 264 3.15 0.03 1.41
N SER A 265 1.96 -0.45 1.05
CA SER A 265 1.21 -1.49 1.80
C SER A 265 0.97 -1.05 3.26
N ALA A 266 1.31 -1.88 4.24
CA ALA A 266 1.31 -1.54 5.66
C ALA A 266 2.13 -0.27 5.99
N GLY A 267 3.17 0.03 5.21
CA GLY A 267 3.92 1.29 5.28
C GLY A 267 3.11 2.48 4.80
N GLY A 268 2.27 2.31 3.78
CA GLY A 268 1.33 3.33 3.28
C GLY A 268 0.26 3.69 4.32
N THR A 269 -0.31 2.70 5.00
CA THR A 269 -1.17 2.95 6.19
C THR A 269 -0.36 3.60 7.32
N GLY A 270 0.89 3.18 7.51
CA GLY A 270 1.84 3.79 8.43
C GLY A 270 2.08 5.28 8.21
N VAL A 271 2.11 5.75 6.94
CA VAL A 271 2.15 7.18 6.59
C VAL A 271 0.93 7.91 7.17
N LEU A 272 -0.28 7.38 6.93
CA LEU A 272 -1.53 7.99 7.41
C LEU A 272 -1.57 8.07 8.95
N LEU A 273 -1.01 7.08 9.64
CA LEU A 273 -0.95 7.03 11.11
C LEU A 273 0.14 7.92 11.73
N ASN A 274 1.17 8.33 10.97
CA ASN A 274 2.36 9.00 11.51
C ASN A 274 2.68 10.38 10.91
N VAL A 275 2.16 10.75 9.73
CA VAL A 275 2.56 11.99 9.03
C VAL A 275 2.37 13.25 9.88
N ASP A 276 1.23 13.37 10.56
CA ASP A 276 0.95 14.50 11.46
C ASP A 276 1.85 14.49 12.70
N ARG A 277 2.15 13.31 13.24
CA ARG A 277 3.04 13.11 14.40
C ARG A 277 4.49 13.50 14.10
N VAL A 278 4.96 13.22 12.87
CA VAL A 278 6.28 13.67 12.39
C VAL A 278 6.33 15.19 12.25
N ALA A 279 5.25 15.82 11.79
CA ALA A 279 5.16 17.27 11.71
C ALA A 279 5.13 17.93 13.09
N GLU A 280 4.31 17.40 14.01
CA GLU A 280 4.22 17.85 15.41
C GLU A 280 5.58 17.68 16.12
N GLN A 281 6.28 16.55 15.94
CA GLN A 281 7.64 16.34 16.45
C GLN A 281 8.66 17.38 15.93
N LEU A 282 8.61 17.73 14.63
CA LEU A 282 9.54 18.71 14.06
C LEU A 282 9.24 20.14 14.54
N GLU A 283 7.96 20.47 14.73
CA GLU A 283 7.54 21.73 15.35
C GLU A 283 8.03 21.83 16.81
N GLU A 284 7.81 20.79 17.62
CA GLU A 284 8.28 20.69 19.01
C GLU A 284 9.82 20.79 19.15
N LEU A 285 10.56 20.21 18.21
CA LEU A 285 12.02 20.26 18.18
C LEU A 285 12.60 21.55 17.60
N GLY A 286 11.75 22.53 17.22
CA GLY A 286 12.19 23.84 16.74
C GLY A 286 12.48 23.95 15.25
N TYR A 287 11.92 23.05 14.42
CA TYR A 287 12.07 23.04 12.96
C TYR A 287 10.77 23.31 12.17
N PRO A 288 9.97 24.36 12.50
CA PRO A 288 8.67 24.62 11.85
C PRO A 288 8.76 25.02 10.36
N ALA A 289 9.97 25.23 9.84
CA ALA A 289 10.20 25.53 8.42
C ALA A 289 10.24 24.28 7.51
N ILE A 290 10.29 23.07 8.10
CA ILE A 290 10.28 21.81 7.34
C ILE A 290 8.84 21.44 7.01
N HIS A 291 8.48 21.48 5.73
CA HIS A 291 7.14 21.13 5.28
C HIS A 291 7.00 19.61 5.21
N VAL A 292 6.30 19.01 6.17
CA VAL A 292 6.00 17.57 6.17
C VAL A 292 4.82 17.27 5.26
N ARG A 293 4.92 16.19 4.48
CA ARG A 293 3.92 15.73 3.51
C ARG A 293 3.86 14.20 3.53
N GLY A 294 2.72 13.62 3.14
CA GLY A 294 2.54 12.17 3.05
C GLY A 294 2.40 11.65 1.62
N LEU A 295 2.92 10.45 1.35
CA LEU A 295 2.64 9.66 0.15
C LEU A 295 2.29 8.22 0.58
N ALA A 296 0.99 7.91 0.62
CA ALA A 296 0.50 6.58 1.00
C ALA A 296 0.21 5.75 -0.25
N ASP A 297 1.02 4.71 -0.50
CA ASP A 297 0.84 3.74 -1.60
C ASP A 297 0.26 2.42 -1.07
N SER A 298 -0.80 1.92 -1.71
CA SER A 298 -1.44 0.63 -1.40
C SER A 298 -1.81 0.45 0.08
N GLY A 299 -2.05 1.57 0.77
CA GLY A 299 -2.33 1.65 2.21
C GLY A 299 -3.75 2.10 2.55
N TRP A 300 -4.61 2.23 1.54
CA TRP A 300 -5.99 2.69 1.65
C TRP A 300 -6.95 1.51 1.52
N PHE A 301 -7.19 0.86 2.66
CA PHE A 301 -8.10 -0.30 2.76
C PHE A 301 -9.54 0.10 3.10
N LEU A 302 -10.48 -0.80 2.80
CA LEU A 302 -11.88 -0.76 3.22
C LEU A 302 -12.12 -1.76 4.35
N ASP A 303 -13.04 -1.39 5.25
CA ASP A 303 -13.59 -2.24 6.31
C ASP A 303 -14.90 -2.94 5.87
N ASN A 304 -14.91 -3.39 4.62
CA ASN A 304 -16.01 -4.09 3.97
C ASN A 304 -16.22 -5.51 4.52
N LYS A 305 -17.32 -6.13 4.10
CA LYS A 305 -17.62 -7.54 4.39
C LYS A 305 -16.89 -8.42 3.38
N GLN A 306 -16.17 -9.43 3.87
CA GLN A 306 -15.55 -10.47 3.03
C GLN A 306 -16.55 -11.11 2.06
N TYR A 307 -16.08 -11.53 0.88
CA TYR A 307 -16.89 -12.27 -0.09
C TYR A 307 -17.34 -13.63 0.48
N ARG A 308 -16.42 -14.35 1.12
CA ARG A 308 -16.70 -15.57 1.88
C ARG A 308 -16.17 -15.37 3.30
N ARG A 309 -17.07 -15.34 4.29
CA ARG A 309 -16.69 -15.19 5.70
C ARG A 309 -15.73 -16.30 6.13
N THR A 310 -14.65 -15.92 6.79
CA THR A 310 -13.72 -16.81 7.50
C THR A 310 -13.68 -16.49 8.98
N ASP A 311 -13.26 -17.45 9.80
CA ASP A 311 -12.86 -17.16 11.17
C ASP A 311 -11.46 -16.56 11.19
N CYS A 312 -11.26 -15.54 12.02
CA CYS A 312 -9.98 -14.84 12.16
C CYS A 312 -8.99 -15.69 12.97
N LEU A 313 -8.37 -16.68 12.31
CA LEU A 313 -7.31 -17.54 12.85
C LEU A 313 -5.95 -17.11 12.29
N ASP A 314 -5.84 -17.04 10.96
CA ASP A 314 -4.62 -16.64 10.25
C ASP A 314 -4.62 -15.14 9.92
N THR A 315 -3.43 -14.53 9.84
CA THR A 315 -3.26 -13.11 9.49
C THR A 315 -3.88 -12.75 8.14
N ILE A 316 -3.69 -13.61 7.14
CA ILE A 316 -3.87 -13.28 5.72
C ILE A 316 -5.36 -13.26 5.34
N THR A 317 -6.17 -14.15 5.93
CA THR A 317 -7.60 -14.32 5.64
C THR A 317 -8.50 -13.76 6.74
N CYS A 318 -7.96 -13.13 7.77
CA CYS A 318 -8.76 -12.46 8.79
C CYS A 318 -9.37 -11.16 8.23
N ALA A 319 -10.67 -10.95 8.47
CA ALA A 319 -11.37 -9.74 8.05
C ALA A 319 -10.68 -8.45 8.56
N PRO A 320 -10.58 -7.37 7.75
CA PRO A 320 -9.79 -6.18 8.08
C PRO A 320 -10.10 -5.57 9.45
N THR A 321 -11.38 -5.49 9.80
CA THR A 321 -11.87 -4.92 11.06
C THR A 321 -11.41 -5.70 12.28
N GLU A 322 -11.52 -7.02 12.25
CA GLU A 322 -11.16 -7.90 13.35
C GLU A 322 -9.64 -7.99 13.51
N ALA A 323 -8.90 -8.04 12.40
CA ALA A 323 -7.44 -8.01 12.38
C ALA A 323 -6.89 -6.76 13.08
N VAL A 324 -7.38 -5.57 12.71
CA VAL A 324 -6.94 -4.30 13.32
C VAL A 324 -7.44 -4.17 14.77
N ARG A 325 -8.68 -4.60 15.08
CA ARG A 325 -9.22 -4.59 16.46
C ARG A 325 -8.39 -5.43 17.44
N ARG A 326 -7.86 -6.57 16.99
CA ARG A 326 -6.92 -7.38 17.78
C ARG A 326 -5.54 -6.72 17.82
N GLY A 327 -5.03 -6.33 16.66
CA GLY A 327 -3.71 -5.73 16.48
C GLY A 327 -3.49 -4.51 17.37
N ILE A 328 -4.37 -3.51 17.32
CA ILE A 328 -4.19 -2.26 18.06
C ILE A 328 -4.04 -2.48 19.58
N ARG A 329 -4.74 -3.47 20.14
CA ARG A 329 -4.62 -3.85 21.56
C ARG A 329 -3.31 -4.58 21.83
N TYR A 330 -2.93 -5.51 20.96
CA TYR A 330 -1.72 -6.32 21.10
C TYR A 330 -0.42 -5.49 20.93
N TRP A 331 -0.45 -4.47 20.07
CA TRP A 331 0.69 -3.61 19.75
C TRP A 331 0.86 -2.40 20.70
N ASN A 332 -0.13 -2.14 21.56
CA ASN A 332 -0.34 -0.83 22.18
C ASN A 332 -0.28 0.30 21.12
N GLY A 333 -1.12 0.15 20.08
CA GLY A 333 -1.07 0.95 18.86
C GLY A 333 -1.64 2.36 19.04
N MET A 334 -0.88 3.37 18.65
CA MET A 334 -1.30 4.78 18.69
C MET A 334 -1.73 5.30 17.31
N VAL A 335 -2.95 5.81 17.24
CA VAL A 335 -3.52 6.47 16.05
C VAL A 335 -3.41 8.01 16.14
N PRO A 336 -3.62 8.77 15.05
CA PRO A 336 -3.60 10.24 15.09
C PRO A 336 -4.63 10.83 16.06
N ASP A 337 -4.22 11.80 16.87
CA ASP A 337 -5.04 12.39 17.95
C ASP A 337 -6.34 13.04 17.45
N ARG A 338 -6.30 13.65 16.25
CA ARG A 338 -7.49 14.22 15.59
C ARG A 338 -8.50 13.13 15.19
N CYS A 339 -8.03 11.98 14.73
CA CYS A 339 -8.89 10.83 14.41
C CYS A 339 -9.42 10.14 15.66
N ARG A 340 -8.56 9.90 16.68
CA ARG A 340 -8.97 9.27 17.95
C ARG A 340 -10.19 9.94 18.56
N ARG A 341 -10.22 11.29 18.55
CA ARG A 341 -11.31 12.11 19.11
C ARG A 341 -12.65 12.02 18.35
N GLN A 342 -12.68 11.44 17.15
CA GLN A 342 -13.94 11.21 16.40
C GLN A 342 -14.62 9.89 16.77
N PHE A 343 -13.88 8.95 17.36
CA PHE A 343 -14.37 7.62 17.72
C PHE A 343 -14.43 7.45 19.24
N LYS A 344 -15.16 6.42 19.69
CA LYS A 344 -15.22 6.07 21.11
C LYS A 344 -13.94 5.35 21.53
N GLU A 345 -13.67 5.35 22.83
CA GLU A 345 -12.60 4.52 23.40
C GLU A 345 -12.83 3.04 23.06
N GLY A 346 -11.80 2.35 22.57
CA GLY A 346 -11.86 0.99 22.04
C GLY A 346 -12.27 0.89 20.55
N GLU A 347 -12.68 2.00 19.93
CA GLU A 347 -13.04 2.10 18.50
C GLU A 347 -11.94 2.77 17.65
N GLU A 348 -10.73 2.93 18.16
CA GLU A 348 -9.61 3.60 17.47
C GLU A 348 -9.12 2.83 16.23
N TRP A 349 -9.46 1.55 16.10
CA TRP A 349 -9.24 0.72 14.91
C TRP A 349 -9.79 1.38 13.63
N ASN A 350 -10.83 2.23 13.74
CA ASN A 350 -11.37 3.01 12.63
C ASN A 350 -10.30 3.88 11.96
N CYS A 351 -9.29 4.36 12.69
CA CYS A 351 -8.25 5.27 12.18
C CYS A 351 -7.17 4.56 11.34
N PHE A 352 -7.22 3.24 11.17
CA PHE A 352 -6.38 2.51 10.22
C PHE A 352 -6.97 2.51 8.79
N PHE A 353 -8.25 2.86 8.64
CA PHE A 353 -8.93 2.88 7.35
C PHE A 353 -8.80 4.27 6.71
N GLY A 354 -8.20 4.32 5.52
CA GLY A 354 -7.73 5.56 4.89
C GLY A 354 -8.81 6.64 4.80
N TYR A 355 -10.00 6.25 4.36
CA TYR A 355 -11.14 7.16 4.18
C TYR A 355 -11.71 7.73 5.50
N LYS A 356 -11.43 7.10 6.65
CA LYS A 356 -11.84 7.59 7.98
C LYS A 356 -10.79 8.52 8.59
N VAL A 357 -9.51 8.20 8.41
CA VAL A 357 -8.41 8.99 8.99
C VAL A 357 -8.05 10.23 8.15
N TYR A 358 -8.12 10.12 6.81
CA TYR A 358 -7.71 11.20 5.89
C TYR A 358 -8.38 12.55 6.13
N PRO A 359 -9.72 12.65 6.38
CA PRO A 359 -10.38 13.92 6.66
C PRO A 359 -9.90 14.62 7.95
N THR A 360 -9.12 13.93 8.79
CA THR A 360 -8.61 14.42 10.08
C THR A 360 -7.15 14.87 10.03
N LEU A 361 -6.45 14.60 8.91
CA LEU A 361 -5.03 14.90 8.75
C LEU A 361 -4.80 16.38 8.49
N ARG A 362 -3.76 16.95 9.11
CA ARG A 362 -3.31 18.33 8.90
C ARG A 362 -2.33 18.43 7.73
N CYS A 363 -1.42 17.47 7.61
CA CYS A 363 -0.43 17.45 6.55
C CYS A 363 -1.07 17.09 5.20
N PRO A 364 -0.61 17.68 4.08
CA PRO A 364 -1.08 17.27 2.76
C PRO A 364 -0.58 15.85 2.45
N VAL A 365 -1.50 14.97 2.08
CA VAL A 365 -1.20 13.58 1.70
C VAL A 365 -1.67 13.29 0.29
N PHE A 366 -0.79 12.70 -0.52
CA PHE A 366 -1.09 12.09 -1.80
C PHE A 366 -1.38 10.59 -1.59
N VAL A 367 -2.47 10.09 -2.17
CA VAL A 367 -2.89 8.68 -2.07
C VAL A 367 -2.66 7.96 -3.40
N VAL A 368 -1.88 6.88 -3.40
CA VAL A 368 -1.72 5.97 -4.54
C VAL A 368 -2.40 4.66 -4.17
N GLN A 369 -3.36 4.20 -4.96
CA GLN A 369 -4.14 3.03 -4.59
C GLN A 369 -4.71 2.29 -5.82
N TRP A 370 -4.35 1.02 -5.98
CA TRP A 370 -4.98 0.16 -6.98
C TRP A 370 -6.48 0.00 -6.65
N LEU A 371 -7.37 0.19 -7.65
CA LEU A 371 -8.81 0.00 -7.43
C LEU A 371 -9.21 -1.45 -7.09
N PHE A 372 -8.33 -2.41 -7.41
CA PHE A 372 -8.50 -3.84 -7.11
C PHE A 372 -7.22 -4.36 -6.46
N ASP A 373 -6.84 -3.79 -5.31
CA ASP A 373 -5.61 -4.14 -4.61
C ASP A 373 -5.60 -5.62 -4.16
N GLU A 374 -4.50 -6.33 -4.44
CA GLU A 374 -4.39 -7.77 -4.13
C GLU A 374 -4.46 -8.04 -2.61
N ALA A 375 -3.92 -7.16 -1.77
CA ALA A 375 -3.97 -7.34 -0.33
C ALA A 375 -5.40 -7.14 0.20
N GLN A 376 -6.16 -6.18 -0.35
CA GLN A 376 -7.59 -6.01 -0.04
C GLN A 376 -8.39 -7.24 -0.45
N LEU A 377 -8.22 -7.74 -1.68
CA LEU A 377 -8.91 -8.95 -2.14
C LEU A 377 -8.56 -10.18 -1.28
N THR A 378 -7.32 -10.26 -0.81
CA THR A 378 -6.85 -11.35 0.06
C THR A 378 -7.54 -11.34 1.43
N VAL A 379 -7.62 -10.17 2.11
CA VAL A 379 -8.35 -10.04 3.38
C VAL A 379 -9.87 -10.15 3.22
N ASP A 380 -10.39 -9.83 2.03
CA ASP A 380 -11.79 -10.06 1.62
C ASP A 380 -12.10 -11.55 1.33
N ASN A 381 -11.09 -12.43 1.45
CA ASN A 381 -11.16 -13.85 1.15
C ASN A 381 -11.59 -14.14 -0.31
N VAL A 382 -11.04 -13.35 -1.23
CA VAL A 382 -11.17 -13.50 -2.69
C VAL A 382 -9.84 -14.02 -3.23
N HIS A 383 -9.85 -15.23 -3.79
CA HIS A 383 -8.68 -15.83 -4.43
C HIS A 383 -8.92 -15.97 -5.93
N LEU A 384 -7.90 -15.64 -6.73
CA LEU A 384 -7.92 -15.72 -8.19
C LEU A 384 -7.01 -16.88 -8.62
N THR A 385 -7.55 -18.10 -8.58
CA THR A 385 -6.81 -19.38 -8.66
C THR A 385 -6.66 -19.92 -10.09
N GLY A 386 -6.71 -19.06 -11.11
CA GLY A 386 -6.74 -19.49 -12.51
C GLY A 386 -7.97 -20.35 -12.90
N GLN A 387 -9.00 -20.41 -12.06
CA GLN A 387 -10.30 -21.00 -12.40
C GLN A 387 -11.29 -19.90 -12.78
N PRO A 388 -12.25 -20.16 -13.71
CA PRO A 388 -13.29 -19.21 -14.08
C PRO A 388 -13.99 -18.59 -12.86
N VAL A 389 -13.87 -17.28 -12.72
CA VAL A 389 -14.47 -16.54 -11.60
C VAL A 389 -16.00 -16.64 -11.65
N GLN A 390 -16.60 -16.97 -10.51
CA GLN A 390 -18.05 -17.10 -10.37
C GLN A 390 -18.72 -15.71 -10.46
N GLU A 391 -19.90 -15.63 -11.07
CA GLU A 391 -20.64 -14.36 -11.27
C GLU A 391 -20.77 -13.52 -9.97
N GLY A 392 -21.06 -14.16 -8.83
CA GLY A 392 -21.12 -13.47 -7.54
C GLY A 392 -19.77 -12.95 -7.03
N GLN A 393 -18.66 -13.65 -7.32
CA GLN A 393 -17.30 -13.20 -7.00
C GLN A 393 -16.89 -12.06 -7.94
N TRP A 394 -17.30 -12.10 -9.20
CA TRP A 394 -17.09 -11.03 -10.16
C TRP A 394 -17.82 -9.75 -9.75
N LEU A 395 -19.11 -9.84 -9.43
CA LEU A 395 -19.91 -8.71 -8.96
C LEU A 395 -19.32 -8.11 -7.68
N TYR A 396 -18.79 -8.94 -6.77
CA TYR A 396 -18.06 -8.47 -5.58
C TYR A 396 -16.85 -7.61 -5.96
N ILE A 397 -16.00 -8.08 -6.89
CA ILE A 397 -14.82 -7.34 -7.36
C ILE A 397 -15.22 -6.01 -8.01
N GLN A 398 -16.26 -6.00 -8.85
CA GLN A 398 -16.78 -4.75 -9.45
C GLN A 398 -17.33 -3.77 -8.40
N ASN A 399 -17.97 -4.29 -7.34
CA ASN A 399 -18.46 -3.47 -6.24
C ASN A 399 -17.31 -2.88 -5.43
N LEU A 400 -16.27 -3.66 -5.13
CA LEU A 400 -15.05 -3.20 -4.45
C LEU A 400 -14.42 -2.00 -5.18
N GLY A 401 -14.19 -2.11 -6.48
CA GLY A 401 -13.63 -1.00 -7.27
C GLY A 401 -14.52 0.24 -7.31
N ARG A 402 -15.85 0.07 -7.25
CA ARG A 402 -16.81 1.18 -7.15
C ARG A 402 -16.78 1.86 -5.78
N GLU A 403 -16.71 1.08 -4.70
CA GLU A 403 -16.61 1.57 -3.32
C GLU A 403 -15.29 2.31 -3.09
N LEU A 404 -14.16 1.70 -3.48
CA LEU A 404 -12.84 2.32 -3.34
C LEU A 404 -12.78 3.66 -4.10
N ARG A 405 -13.22 3.69 -5.36
CA ARG A 405 -13.36 4.93 -6.13
C ARG A 405 -14.25 5.97 -5.45
N SER A 406 -15.34 5.55 -4.82
CA SER A 406 -16.23 6.46 -4.08
C SER A 406 -15.50 7.11 -2.90
N THR A 407 -14.70 6.35 -2.15
CA THR A 407 -13.91 6.90 -1.03
C THR A 407 -12.82 7.90 -1.46
N LEU A 408 -12.32 7.78 -2.69
CA LEU A 408 -11.30 8.66 -3.25
C LEU A 408 -11.86 9.92 -3.93
N LYS A 409 -13.19 10.06 -4.06
CA LYS A 409 -13.85 11.17 -4.75
C LYS A 409 -13.44 12.54 -4.19
N ASP A 410 -13.42 12.66 -2.87
CA ASP A 410 -13.13 13.91 -2.17
C ASP A 410 -11.65 14.01 -1.72
N VAL A 411 -10.79 13.10 -2.21
CA VAL A 411 -9.32 13.11 -2.01
C VAL A 411 -8.67 13.91 -3.15
N PRO A 412 -8.18 15.15 -2.93
CA PRO A 412 -7.77 16.04 -4.02
C PRO A 412 -6.43 15.64 -4.67
N ALA A 413 -5.61 14.86 -3.97
CA ALA A 413 -4.31 14.37 -4.43
C ALA A 413 -4.32 12.84 -4.43
N SER A 414 -4.65 12.24 -5.56
CA SER A 414 -4.83 10.80 -5.70
C SER A 414 -4.44 10.27 -7.08
N PHE A 415 -3.93 9.03 -7.09
CA PHE A 415 -3.65 8.25 -8.30
C PHE A 415 -4.17 6.83 -8.09
N ALA A 416 -5.28 6.51 -8.74
CA ALA A 416 -5.99 5.25 -8.54
C ALA A 416 -6.37 4.59 -9.87
N PRO A 417 -5.40 3.87 -10.49
CA PRO A 417 -5.61 3.08 -11.69
C PRO A 417 -6.42 1.81 -11.43
N ALA A 418 -7.15 1.38 -12.46
CA ALA A 418 -8.05 0.23 -12.44
C ALA A 418 -7.34 -1.10 -12.76
N CYS A 419 -6.31 -1.44 -11.97
CA CYS A 419 -5.53 -2.67 -12.12
C CYS A 419 -5.69 -3.59 -10.90
N LEU A 420 -5.50 -4.89 -11.13
CA LEU A 420 -5.20 -5.87 -10.08
C LEU A 420 -3.67 -5.87 -9.86
N SER A 421 -3.21 -5.35 -8.72
CA SER A 421 -1.80 -5.33 -8.32
C SER A 421 -1.66 -4.91 -6.85
N HIS A 422 -0.43 -4.87 -6.32
CA HIS A 422 -0.12 -4.36 -4.99
C HIS A 422 1.26 -3.69 -4.95
N GLU A 423 1.33 -2.51 -4.33
CA GLU A 423 2.50 -1.60 -4.29
C GLU A 423 2.96 -1.10 -5.67
N ILE A 424 3.46 0.14 -5.74
CA ILE A 424 4.04 0.67 -6.98
C ILE A 424 5.26 1.58 -6.76
N ILE A 425 5.32 2.41 -5.72
CA ILE A 425 6.25 3.55 -5.72
C ILE A 425 7.73 3.17 -5.61
N ILE A 426 8.07 1.95 -5.20
CA ILE A 426 9.45 1.43 -5.17
C ILE A 426 9.76 0.41 -6.28
N ARG A 427 8.83 0.16 -7.22
CA ARG A 427 9.07 -0.68 -8.39
C ARG A 427 9.79 0.14 -9.47
N SER A 428 10.75 -0.44 -10.18
CA SER A 428 11.48 0.30 -11.22
C SER A 428 10.60 0.74 -12.40
N HIS A 429 9.56 -0.05 -12.71
CA HIS A 429 8.55 0.26 -13.75
C HIS A 429 7.38 1.15 -13.25
N TRP A 430 7.53 1.86 -12.13
CA TRP A 430 6.49 2.77 -11.59
C TRP A 430 6.22 4.00 -12.48
N THR A 431 7.09 4.25 -13.45
CA THR A 431 6.96 5.26 -14.51
C THR A 431 5.85 4.95 -15.51
N ASP A 432 5.54 3.67 -15.69
CA ASP A 432 4.86 3.17 -16.90
C ASP A 432 3.34 3.24 -16.76
N ILE A 433 2.83 3.10 -15.53
CA ILE A 433 1.41 3.21 -15.19
C ILE A 433 0.91 4.65 -15.40
N GLN A 434 -0.19 4.79 -16.14
CA GLN A 434 -0.80 6.06 -16.46
C GLN A 434 -2.30 6.04 -16.16
N VAL A 435 -2.82 7.14 -15.64
CA VAL A 435 -4.27 7.40 -15.57
C VAL A 435 -4.56 8.64 -16.40
N LYS A 436 -5.48 8.53 -17.37
CA LYS A 436 -5.84 9.64 -18.29
C LYS A 436 -4.62 10.27 -18.97
N GLY A 437 -3.67 9.45 -19.42
CA GLY A 437 -2.43 9.88 -20.08
C GLY A 437 -1.42 10.61 -19.19
N THR A 438 -1.56 10.51 -17.86
CA THR A 438 -0.62 11.09 -16.89
C THR A 438 -0.01 9.97 -16.05
N SER A 439 1.32 9.87 -16.00
CA SER A 439 2.02 8.90 -15.15
C SER A 439 2.07 9.32 -13.68
N LEU A 440 2.29 8.36 -12.78
CA LEU A 440 2.38 8.63 -11.34
C LEU A 440 3.51 9.63 -10.98
N PRO A 441 4.75 9.54 -11.49
CA PRO A 441 5.78 10.54 -11.24
C PRO A 441 5.35 11.96 -11.66
N ARG A 442 4.67 12.08 -12.81
CA ARG A 442 4.14 13.36 -13.30
C ARG A 442 3.05 13.91 -12.37
N ALA A 443 2.14 13.06 -11.89
CA ALA A 443 1.09 13.46 -10.94
C ALA A 443 1.68 13.99 -9.62
N LEU A 444 2.71 13.32 -9.09
CA LEU A 444 3.44 13.76 -7.90
C LEU A 444 4.16 15.10 -8.11
N HIS A 445 4.75 15.33 -9.29
CA HIS A 445 5.33 16.63 -9.64
C HIS A 445 4.27 17.74 -9.73
N CYS A 446 3.09 17.46 -10.30
CA CYS A 446 1.99 18.41 -10.36
C CYS A 446 1.47 18.78 -8.96
N TRP A 447 1.37 17.81 -8.06
CA TRP A 447 1.03 18.03 -6.65
C TRP A 447 2.12 18.82 -5.90
N ASP A 448 3.39 18.49 -6.08
CA ASP A 448 4.51 19.24 -5.48
C ASP A 448 4.47 20.72 -5.90
N ARG A 449 4.21 20.99 -7.19
CA ARG A 449 4.04 22.35 -7.69
C ARG A 449 2.83 23.07 -7.10
N SER A 450 1.68 22.41 -6.95
CA SER A 450 0.47 23.05 -6.38
C SER A 450 0.69 23.48 -4.92
N LEU A 451 1.51 22.74 -4.17
CA LEU A 451 1.92 23.08 -2.81
C LEU A 451 3.01 24.17 -2.72
N HIS A 452 3.69 24.50 -3.82
CA HIS A 452 4.60 25.64 -3.89
C HIS A 452 3.88 26.93 -4.31
N ASP A 453 2.96 26.85 -5.27
CA ASP A 453 2.23 28.01 -5.79
C ASP A 453 1.04 28.44 -4.91
N SER A 454 0.62 27.63 -3.93
CA SER A 454 -0.36 27.99 -2.89
C SER A 454 0.02 29.23 -2.05
N HIS A 455 1.32 29.56 -1.97
CA HIS A 455 1.83 30.78 -1.33
C HIS A 455 1.77 32.03 -2.22
N LYS A 456 1.36 31.90 -3.50
CA LYS A 456 1.15 33.02 -4.43
C LYS A 456 -0.36 33.21 -4.64
N ALA A 457 -0.80 34.46 -4.77
CA ALA A 457 -2.23 34.83 -4.75
C ALA A 457 -3.09 34.32 -5.94
N SER A 458 -2.58 33.43 -6.79
CA SER A 458 -3.26 32.91 -7.98
C SER A 458 -3.78 31.48 -7.75
N LYS A 459 -5.04 31.35 -7.32
CA LYS A 459 -5.72 30.05 -7.09
C LYS A 459 -6.13 29.30 -8.38
N ALA A 460 -5.46 29.55 -9.51
CA ALA A 460 -5.77 28.87 -10.76
C ALA A 460 -5.19 27.43 -10.76
N PRO A 461 -5.98 26.38 -11.09
CA PRO A 461 -5.43 25.05 -11.29
C PRO A 461 -4.33 25.04 -12.36
N LEU A 462 -3.24 24.30 -12.12
CA LEU A 462 -2.14 24.16 -13.07
C LEU A 462 -2.64 23.48 -14.37
N LYS A 463 -2.87 24.29 -15.41
CA LYS A 463 -3.36 23.81 -16.71
C LYS A 463 -2.41 22.74 -17.28
N GLY A 464 -2.93 21.54 -17.52
CA GLY A 464 -2.14 20.39 -18.00
C GLY A 464 -1.32 19.66 -16.95
N CYS A 465 -1.56 19.92 -15.65
CA CYS A 465 -0.88 19.24 -14.54
C CYS A 465 -1.88 18.66 -13.51
N PRO A 466 -2.63 17.59 -13.86
CA PRO A 466 -3.60 16.96 -12.96
C PRO A 466 -2.90 16.13 -11.87
N PHE A 467 -3.53 16.07 -10.70
CA PHE A 467 -3.10 15.24 -9.57
C PHE A 467 -4.27 14.58 -8.79
N HIS A 468 -5.50 14.67 -9.30
CA HIS A 468 -6.63 13.81 -8.94
C HIS A 468 -6.93 12.92 -10.14
N LEU A 469 -6.47 11.67 -10.08
CA LEU A 469 -6.37 10.77 -11.22
C LEU A 469 -6.89 9.38 -10.83
N VAL A 470 -8.23 9.26 -10.80
CA VAL A 470 -8.93 7.99 -10.55
C VAL A 470 -9.55 7.48 -11.85
N ASP A 471 -9.38 6.19 -12.15
CA ASP A 471 -9.99 5.53 -13.31
C ASP A 471 -11.51 5.31 -13.14
N SER A 472 -12.23 5.38 -14.26
CA SER A 472 -13.70 5.24 -14.31
C SER A 472 -14.19 3.87 -14.76
N CYS A 473 -13.34 3.06 -15.40
CA CYS A 473 -13.75 1.73 -15.86
C CYS A 473 -13.97 0.76 -14.67
N PRO A 474 -14.96 -0.16 -14.73
CA PRO A 474 -15.45 -0.89 -13.56
C PRO A 474 -14.85 -2.29 -13.35
N TRP A 475 -13.81 -2.70 -14.10
CA TRP A 475 -13.19 -4.03 -13.98
C TRP A 475 -11.66 -3.96 -13.86
N PRO A 476 -10.99 -4.96 -13.25
CA PRO A 476 -9.53 -5.00 -13.19
C PRO A 476 -8.90 -5.13 -14.57
N HIS A 477 -7.77 -4.44 -14.79
CA HIS A 477 -7.03 -4.42 -16.06
C HIS A 477 -7.82 -3.84 -17.25
N CYS A 478 -8.79 -2.97 -16.98
CA CYS A 478 -9.39 -2.10 -18.01
C CYS A 478 -8.46 -0.97 -18.47
N ASN A 479 -7.40 -0.68 -17.72
CA ASN A 479 -6.39 0.31 -18.09
C ASN A 479 -5.22 -0.41 -18.81
N PRO A 480 -4.87 -0.02 -20.05
CA PRO A 480 -3.85 -0.73 -20.85
C PRO A 480 -2.42 -0.56 -20.30
N SER A 481 -2.18 0.42 -19.43
CA SER A 481 -0.87 0.65 -18.79
C SER A 481 -0.70 -0.08 -17.45
N CYS A 482 -1.62 -1.00 -17.12
CA CYS A 482 -1.47 -1.85 -15.94
C CYS A 482 -0.20 -2.72 -16.02
N PRO A 483 0.43 -3.04 -14.87
CA PRO A 483 1.55 -3.97 -14.82
C PRO A 483 1.13 -5.37 -15.30
N THR A 484 2.09 -6.19 -15.74
CA THR A 484 1.81 -7.58 -16.15
C THR A 484 1.15 -8.36 -15.01
N ILE A 485 0.12 -9.11 -15.35
CA ILE A 485 -0.63 -9.93 -14.40
C ILE A 485 0.23 -11.13 -14.05
N ARG A 486 0.27 -11.50 -12.77
CA ARG A 486 1.00 -12.67 -12.30
C ARG A 486 0.07 -13.57 -11.53
N ASP A 487 0.12 -14.87 -11.81
CA ASP A 487 -0.62 -15.86 -11.05
C ASP A 487 -0.14 -15.86 -9.59
N GLN A 488 -1.08 -15.79 -8.65
CA GLN A 488 -0.77 -15.58 -7.23
C GLN A 488 -0.06 -16.76 -6.57
N PHE A 489 -0.09 -17.95 -7.18
CA PHE A 489 0.48 -19.19 -6.60
C PHE A 489 1.80 -19.58 -7.27
N THR A 490 1.90 -19.41 -8.58
CA THR A 490 3.04 -19.82 -9.41
C THR A 490 3.98 -18.65 -9.77
N GLY A 491 3.51 -17.41 -9.65
CA GLY A 491 4.23 -16.20 -10.04
C GLY A 491 4.45 -16.04 -11.56
N GLN A 492 3.87 -16.92 -12.38
CA GLN A 492 4.00 -16.86 -13.84
C GLN A 492 3.22 -15.66 -14.41
N GLU A 493 3.76 -15.04 -15.44
CA GLU A 493 3.09 -13.93 -16.12
C GLU A 493 1.93 -14.43 -16.98
N MET A 494 0.83 -13.71 -16.91
CA MET A 494 -0.41 -13.97 -17.63
C MET A 494 -0.72 -12.77 -18.51
N ASN A 495 -1.03 -13.00 -19.79
CA ASN A 495 -1.51 -11.91 -20.65
C ASN A 495 -2.97 -11.56 -20.30
N VAL A 496 -3.41 -10.37 -20.71
CA VAL A 496 -4.74 -9.85 -20.31
C VAL A 496 -5.87 -10.71 -20.87
N ALA A 497 -5.70 -11.34 -22.04
CA ALA A 497 -6.68 -12.26 -22.61
C ALA A 497 -6.81 -13.56 -21.79
N GLN A 498 -5.69 -14.16 -21.36
CA GLN A 498 -5.69 -15.28 -20.42
C GLN A 498 -6.39 -14.88 -19.13
N PHE A 499 -6.01 -13.76 -18.52
CA PHE A 499 -6.65 -13.28 -17.30
C PHE A 499 -8.16 -13.10 -17.48
N LEU A 500 -8.64 -12.48 -18.56
CA LEU A 500 -10.07 -12.33 -18.80
C LEU A 500 -10.80 -13.68 -18.94
N MET A 501 -10.20 -14.65 -19.64
CA MET A 501 -10.72 -16.03 -19.68
C MET A 501 -10.78 -16.66 -18.29
N HIS A 502 -9.76 -16.46 -17.45
CA HIS A 502 -9.76 -16.88 -16.05
C HIS A 502 -10.77 -16.10 -15.18
N MET A 503 -11.08 -14.84 -15.50
CA MET A 503 -12.16 -14.07 -14.87
C MET A 503 -13.57 -14.50 -15.35
N GLY A 504 -13.68 -15.61 -16.09
CA GLY A 504 -14.96 -16.18 -16.53
C GLY A 504 -15.55 -15.52 -17.77
N PHE A 505 -14.80 -14.68 -18.47
CA PHE A 505 -15.28 -14.02 -19.68
C PHE A 505 -15.04 -14.83 -20.95
N ASP A 506 -16.12 -15.08 -21.66
CA ASP A 506 -16.04 -15.17 -23.12
C ASP A 506 -15.70 -13.77 -23.67
N VAL A 507 -14.66 -13.71 -24.51
CA VAL A 507 -14.25 -12.52 -25.26
C VAL A 507 -15.44 -11.90 -26.00
N GLN A 508 -16.37 -12.73 -26.52
CA GLN A 508 -17.55 -12.26 -27.23
C GLN A 508 -18.45 -11.39 -26.33
N THR A 509 -18.66 -11.79 -25.07
CA THR A 509 -19.49 -11.05 -24.11
C THR A 509 -18.86 -9.72 -23.70
N VAL A 510 -17.54 -9.69 -23.47
CA VAL A 510 -16.81 -8.44 -23.14
C VAL A 510 -16.84 -7.47 -24.31
N ALA A 511 -16.64 -7.97 -25.52
CA ALA A 511 -16.66 -7.17 -26.73
C ALA A 511 -18.04 -6.54 -26.93
N GLN A 512 -19.11 -7.33 -26.78
CA GLN A 512 -20.48 -6.85 -26.85
C GLN A 512 -20.82 -5.81 -25.76
N GLN A 513 -20.34 -5.99 -24.52
CA GLN A 513 -20.50 -5.01 -23.44
C GLN A 513 -19.74 -3.69 -23.69
N GLN A 514 -18.64 -3.73 -24.44
CA GLN A 514 -17.86 -2.54 -24.80
C GLN A 514 -18.24 -1.93 -26.17
N GLY A 515 -19.19 -2.54 -26.91
CA GLY A 515 -19.51 -2.12 -28.27
C GLY A 515 -18.36 -2.33 -29.27
N LEU A 516 -17.52 -3.33 -29.01
CA LEU A 516 -16.36 -3.71 -29.83
C LEU A 516 -16.61 -5.05 -30.54
N GLU A 517 -15.92 -5.27 -31.65
CA GLU A 517 -15.80 -6.59 -32.27
C GLU A 517 -14.89 -7.51 -31.43
N PRO A 518 -15.21 -8.82 -31.25
CA PRO A 518 -14.40 -9.73 -30.43
C PRO A 518 -12.95 -9.86 -30.90
N SER A 519 -12.73 -9.83 -32.22
CA SER A 519 -11.41 -9.81 -32.85
C SER A 519 -10.64 -8.52 -32.60
N ARG A 520 -11.33 -7.37 -32.53
CA ARG A 520 -10.74 -6.07 -32.19
C ARG A 520 -10.37 -6.00 -30.72
N LEU A 521 -11.22 -6.53 -29.84
CA LEU A 521 -10.93 -6.67 -28.41
C LEU A 521 -9.70 -7.58 -28.20
N LEU A 522 -9.65 -8.75 -28.83
CA LEU A 522 -8.46 -9.63 -28.80
C LEU A 522 -7.19 -8.95 -29.33
N GLY A 523 -7.30 -8.13 -30.37
CA GLY A 523 -6.19 -7.30 -30.86
C GLY A 523 -5.66 -6.36 -29.77
N MET A 524 -6.53 -5.53 -29.19
CA MET A 524 -6.18 -4.60 -28.11
C MET A 524 -5.59 -5.32 -26.88
N LEU A 525 -6.14 -6.49 -26.52
CA LEU A 525 -5.67 -7.31 -25.40
C LEU A 525 -4.34 -8.04 -25.67
N SER A 526 -3.93 -8.21 -26.93
CA SER A 526 -2.67 -8.88 -27.29
C SER A 526 -1.54 -7.91 -27.67
N THR A 527 -1.85 -6.67 -28.03
CA THR A 527 -0.82 -5.66 -28.43
C THR A 527 -0.53 -4.58 -27.38
N GLY A 528 -1.27 -4.53 -26.26
CA GLY A 528 -0.98 -3.59 -25.16
C GLY A 528 -0.96 -2.11 -25.58
N SER A 529 -1.81 -1.74 -26.55
CA SER A 529 -1.86 -0.43 -27.22
C SER A 529 -3.30 0.04 -27.40
#